data_AF-A0A3B9CS47-F1
#
_entry.id   AF-A0A3B9CS47-F1
#
_cell.length_a   1.000
_cell.length_b   1.000
_cell.length_c   1.000
_cell.angle_alpha   90.00
_cell.angle_beta   90.00
_cell.angle_gamma   90.00
#
_symmetry.space_group_name_H-M   'P 1'
#
loop_
_entity.id
_entity.type
_entity.pdbx_description
1 polymer ?
#
loop_
_entity_poly.entity_id
_entity_poly.type
_entity_poly.pdbx_seq_one_letter_code
_entity_poly.pdbx_strand_id
1 'polypeptide(L)'
;NSDTMTDRSIAFALRVQKERAGKPGEWVRRAVQLAYGRMPTQEEQKTLDQYRGEMRMYHQAHQPKKMDYPKQVVRSLVEEFTGNPFEFIEKLNVYEDYVPDAKPWTVDADTRALADVCLLLFNSNEFMFVY
;
A
#
# COMPACT_ATOMS: atom_id res chain seq x y z
N ASN A 1 -7.64 0.00 7.58
CA ASN A 1 -6.66 0.98 7.05
C ASN A 1 -7.15 1.52 5.73
N SER A 2 -6.88 2.79 5.41
CA SER A 2 -7.26 3.41 4.14
C SER A 2 -6.39 2.92 2.99
N ASP A 3 -6.88 3.06 1.75
CA ASP A 3 -6.11 2.73 0.53
C ASP A 3 -4.76 3.45 0.49
N THR A 4 -4.72 4.68 0.97
CA THR A 4 -3.48 5.48 1.05
C THR A 4 -2.43 4.87 1.98
N MET A 5 -2.83 4.22 3.07
CA MET A 5 -1.88 3.57 3.98
C MET A 5 -1.38 2.24 3.41
N THR A 6 -2.22 1.53 2.66
CA THR A 6 -1.83 0.33 1.90
C THR A 6 -0.78 0.67 0.84
N ASP A 7 -0.99 1.74 0.06
CA ASP A 7 -0.01 2.17 -0.94
C ASP A 7 1.34 2.54 -0.31
N ARG A 8 1.30 3.27 0.82
CA ARG A 8 2.51 3.64 1.57
C ARG A 8 3.24 2.43 2.13
N SER A 9 2.52 1.41 2.60
CA SER A 9 3.15 0.20 3.11
C SER A 9 3.81 -0.62 1.99
N ILE A 10 3.23 -0.64 0.79
CA ILE A 10 3.84 -1.24 -0.41
C ILE A 10 5.10 -0.48 -0.80
N ALA A 11 5.05 0.85 -0.87
CA ALA A 11 6.22 1.67 -1.15
C ALA A 11 7.35 1.43 -0.12
N PHE A 12 6.99 1.27 1.15
CA PHE A 12 7.94 0.95 2.21
C PHE A 12 8.55 -0.45 2.03
N ALA A 13 7.74 -1.46 1.73
CA ALA A 13 8.21 -2.81 1.44
C ALA A 13 9.19 -2.85 0.25
N LEU A 14 8.87 -2.16 -0.84
CA LEU A 14 9.74 -2.04 -2.01
C LEU A 14 11.09 -1.39 -1.67
N ARG A 15 11.08 -0.35 -0.82
CA ARG A 15 12.33 0.26 -0.33
C ARG A 15 13.16 -0.73 0.46
N VAL A 16 12.55 -1.49 1.38
CA VAL A 16 13.24 -2.51 2.18
C VAL A 16 13.86 -3.58 1.28
N GLN A 17 13.12 -4.08 0.31
CA GLN A 17 13.62 -5.07 -0.65
C GLN A 17 14.76 -4.53 -1.50
N LYS A 18 14.68 -3.25 -1.92
CA LYS A 18 15.77 -2.59 -2.65
C LYS A 18 17.04 -2.48 -1.81
N GLU A 19 16.93 -2.09 -0.54
CA GLU A 19 18.09 -1.94 0.36
C GLU A 19 18.67 -3.30 0.82
N ARG A 20 17.87 -4.38 0.77
CA ARG A 20 18.22 -5.75 1.14
C ARG A 20 17.98 -6.74 0.00
N ALA A 21 18.39 -6.35 -1.20
CA ALA A 21 18.21 -7.14 -2.41
C ALA A 21 18.84 -8.54 -2.25
N GLY A 22 18.07 -9.57 -2.61
CA GLY A 22 18.52 -10.97 -2.51
C GLY A 22 18.62 -11.53 -1.09
N LYS A 23 18.17 -10.79 -0.05
CA LYS A 23 18.27 -11.23 1.35
C LYS A 23 16.93 -11.17 2.10
N PRO A 24 15.95 -12.05 1.78
CA PRO A 24 14.64 -12.05 2.43
C PRO A 24 14.67 -12.19 3.96
N GLY A 25 15.67 -12.88 4.52
CA GLY A 25 15.85 -13.00 5.97
C GLY A 25 16.24 -11.68 6.67
N GLU A 26 16.64 -10.65 5.92
CA GLU A 26 17.00 -9.34 6.49
C GLU A 26 15.87 -8.30 6.36
N TRP A 27 14.76 -8.61 5.67
CA TRP A 27 13.71 -7.64 5.37
C TRP A 27 13.00 -7.12 6.61
N VAL A 28 12.51 -8.01 7.49
CA VAL A 28 11.84 -7.61 8.74
C VAL A 28 12.75 -6.75 9.61
N ARG A 29 14.01 -7.18 9.78
CA ARG A 29 15.03 -6.41 10.50
C ARG A 29 15.16 -4.99 9.95
N ARG A 30 15.25 -4.88 8.62
CA ARG A 30 15.42 -3.57 7.97
C ARG A 30 14.17 -2.71 8.06
N ALA A 31 12.98 -3.31 7.97
CA ALA A 31 11.72 -2.60 8.15
C ALA A 31 11.64 -1.98 9.56
N VAL A 32 11.95 -2.76 10.61
CA VAL A 32 11.96 -2.26 11.99
C VAL A 32 13.00 -1.15 12.20
N GLN A 33 14.22 -1.31 11.66
CA GLN A 33 15.24 -0.26 11.70
C GLN A 33 14.77 1.06 11.06
N LEU A 34 14.11 0.97 9.91
CA LEU A 34 13.64 2.16 9.20
C LEU A 34 12.42 2.80 9.87
N ALA A 35 11.55 2.00 10.49
CA ALA A 35 10.35 2.49 11.16
C ALA A 35 10.66 3.10 12.54
N TYR A 36 11.48 2.43 13.36
CA TYR A 36 11.68 2.79 14.78
C TYR A 36 13.10 3.22 15.14
N GLY A 37 14.05 3.17 14.20
CA GLY A 37 15.44 3.55 14.48
C GLY A 37 16.21 2.58 15.39
N ARG A 38 15.66 1.38 15.66
CA ARG A 38 16.30 0.34 16.49
C ARG A 38 16.31 -1.03 15.82
N MET A 39 16.97 -1.98 16.45
CA MET A 39 16.89 -3.40 16.08
C MET A 39 15.63 -4.03 16.66
N PRO A 40 14.96 -4.96 15.97
CA PRO A 40 13.96 -5.79 16.59
C PRO A 40 14.59 -6.68 17.66
N THR A 41 13.82 -6.99 18.69
CA THR A 41 14.15 -8.08 19.61
C THR A 41 14.09 -9.42 18.88
N GLN A 42 14.65 -10.48 19.47
CA GLN A 42 14.59 -11.82 18.86
C GLN A 42 13.14 -12.31 18.72
N GLU A 43 12.29 -12.00 19.70
CA GLU A 43 10.87 -12.36 19.69
C GLU A 43 10.10 -11.59 18.63
N GLU A 44 10.29 -10.27 18.53
CA GLU A 44 9.68 -9.46 17.46
C GLU A 44 10.10 -9.94 16.07
N GLN A 45 11.39 -10.19 15.86
CA GLN A 45 11.91 -10.68 14.59
C GLN A 45 11.22 -11.99 14.21
N LYS A 46 11.15 -12.95 15.13
CA LYS A 46 10.53 -14.26 14.90
C LYS A 46 9.05 -14.12 14.58
N THR A 47 8.30 -13.35 15.37
CA THR A 47 6.85 -13.17 15.23
C THR A 47 6.51 -12.48 13.91
N LEU A 48 7.24 -11.43 13.54
CA LEU A 48 7.01 -10.70 12.30
C LEU A 48 7.42 -11.52 11.06
N ASP A 49 8.48 -12.34 11.15
CA ASP A 49 8.85 -13.27 10.07
C ASP A 49 7.81 -14.36 9.87
N GLN A 50 7.26 -14.91 10.96
CA GLN A 50 6.17 -15.87 10.89
C GLN A 50 4.93 -15.25 10.24
N TYR A 51 4.52 -14.06 10.71
CA TYR A 51 3.38 -13.34 10.15
C TYR A 51 3.56 -13.04 8.65
N ARG A 52 4.75 -12.59 8.24
CA ARG A 52 5.07 -12.41 6.81
C ARG A 52 4.91 -13.71 6.02
N GLY A 53 5.37 -14.84 6.57
CA GLY A 53 5.21 -16.16 5.93
C GLY A 53 3.74 -16.53 5.73
N GLU A 54 2.91 -16.30 6.75
CA GLU A 54 1.46 -16.52 6.69
C GLU A 54 0.80 -15.64 5.62
N MET A 55 1.13 -14.35 5.59
CA MET A 55 0.60 -13.40 4.61
C MET A 55 1.06 -13.71 3.19
N ARG A 56 2.29 -14.22 3.01
CA ARG A 56 2.78 -14.66 1.71
C ARG A 56 1.90 -15.77 1.14
N MET A 57 1.59 -16.80 1.94
CA MET A 57 0.70 -17.89 1.53
C MET A 57 -0.70 -17.36 1.20
N TYR A 58 -1.23 -16.46 2.03
CA TYR A 58 -2.51 -15.82 1.79
C TYR A 58 -2.54 -15.06 0.45
N HIS A 59 -1.54 -14.21 0.17
CA HIS A 59 -1.47 -13.40 -1.04
C HIS A 59 -1.21 -14.20 -2.31
N GLN A 60 -0.58 -15.38 -2.20
CA GLN A 60 -0.47 -16.33 -3.31
C GLN A 60 -1.82 -16.92 -3.68
N ALA A 61 -2.66 -17.22 -2.69
CA ALA A 61 -4.02 -17.72 -2.91
C ALA A 61 -5.02 -16.62 -3.32
N HIS A 62 -4.77 -15.36 -2.94
CA HIS A 62 -5.67 -14.24 -3.16
C HIS A 62 -5.00 -13.14 -3.99
N GLN A 63 -5.21 -13.18 -5.30
CA GLN A 63 -4.70 -12.14 -6.20
C GLN A 63 -5.61 -10.90 -6.19
N PRO A 64 -5.03 -9.69 -6.11
CA PRO A 64 -5.79 -8.45 -6.08
C PRO A 64 -6.30 -8.12 -7.48
N LYS A 65 -7.51 -7.59 -7.55
CA LYS A 65 -8.10 -7.12 -8.80
C LYS A 65 -7.43 -5.82 -9.22
N LYS A 66 -7.01 -5.72 -10.49
CA LYS A 66 -6.54 -4.48 -11.09
C LYS A 66 -7.67 -3.45 -11.13
N MET A 67 -7.38 -2.23 -10.69
CA MET A 67 -8.28 -1.09 -10.83
C MET A 67 -7.63 -0.05 -11.75
N ASP A 68 -8.37 0.37 -12.77
CA ASP A 68 -7.96 1.43 -13.68
C ASP A 68 -8.59 2.75 -13.24
N TYR A 69 -7.83 3.85 -13.35
CA TYR A 69 -8.33 5.18 -13.06
C TYR A 69 -9.27 5.65 -14.18
N PRO A 70 -10.47 6.16 -13.86
CA PRO A 70 -11.39 6.64 -14.88
C PRO A 70 -10.85 7.90 -15.54
N LYS A 71 -10.89 7.95 -16.89
CA LYS A 71 -10.51 9.13 -17.68
C LYS A 71 -11.70 10.06 -17.95
N GLN A 72 -12.91 9.63 -17.59
CA GLN A 72 -14.13 10.39 -17.79
C GLN A 72 -15.14 10.06 -16.68
N VAL A 73 -15.97 11.03 -16.34
CA VAL A 73 -17.12 10.85 -15.43
C VAL A 73 -18.35 11.54 -16.01
N VAL A 74 -19.52 10.97 -15.76
CA VAL A 74 -20.80 11.61 -16.10
C VAL A 74 -21.21 12.49 -14.94
N ARG A 75 -21.45 13.77 -15.22
CA ARG A 75 -21.97 14.74 -14.26
C ARG A 75 -23.41 15.05 -14.60
N SER A 76 -24.26 15.09 -13.58
CA SER A 76 -25.64 15.55 -13.69
C SER A 76 -25.75 16.92 -13.02
N LEU A 77 -26.37 17.86 -13.71
CA LEU A 77 -26.64 19.22 -13.24
C LEU A 77 -28.10 19.58 -13.54
N VAL A 78 -28.65 20.53 -12.81
CA VAL A 78 -29.96 21.12 -13.12
C VAL A 78 -29.71 22.44 -13.84
N GLU A 79 -30.31 22.61 -15.01
CA GLU A 79 -30.18 23.84 -15.80
C GLU A 79 -30.97 24.98 -15.17
N GLU A 80 -30.33 26.13 -14.94
CA GLU A 80 -30.92 27.26 -14.19
C GLU A 80 -32.16 27.87 -14.84
N PHE A 81 -32.25 27.83 -16.18
CA PHE A 81 -33.36 28.44 -16.92
C PHE A 81 -34.58 27.52 -17.04
N THR A 82 -34.37 26.23 -17.29
CA THR A 82 -35.48 25.28 -17.51
C THR A 82 -35.83 24.44 -16.28
N GLY A 83 -34.94 24.38 -15.29
CA GLY A 83 -35.08 23.52 -14.11
C GLY A 83 -34.95 22.02 -14.42
N ASN A 84 -34.58 21.64 -15.65
CA ASN A 84 -34.43 20.25 -16.05
C ASN A 84 -33.03 19.72 -15.75
N PRO A 85 -32.89 18.43 -15.40
CA PRO A 85 -31.59 17.80 -15.32
C PRO A 85 -31.00 17.63 -16.72
N PHE A 86 -29.70 17.88 -16.84
CA PHE A 86 -28.92 17.48 -18.00
C PHE A 86 -27.63 16.79 -17.54
N GLU A 87 -27.09 15.95 -18.43
CA GLU A 87 -25.83 15.27 -18.19
C GLU A 87 -24.78 15.73 -19.19
N PHE A 88 -23.53 15.78 -18.72
CA PHE A 88 -22.39 15.93 -19.61
C PHE A 88 -21.24 15.03 -19.17
N ILE A 89 -20.39 14.68 -20.14
CA ILE A 89 -19.18 13.90 -19.90
C ILE A 89 -18.07 14.88 -19.55
N GLU A 90 -17.61 14.84 -18.31
CA GLU A 90 -16.39 15.52 -17.88
C GLU A 90 -15.20 14.62 -18.20
N LYS A 91 -14.27 15.12 -19.02
CA LYS A 91 -12.98 14.46 -19.22
C LYS A 91 -12.05 14.78 -18.05
N LEU A 92 -11.48 13.74 -17.46
CA LEU A 92 -10.50 13.84 -16.38
C LEU A 92 -9.09 13.79 -16.96
N ASN A 93 -8.68 14.88 -17.62
CA ASN A 93 -7.39 14.97 -18.34
C ASN A 93 -6.19 14.61 -17.46
N VAL A 94 -6.27 14.85 -16.15
CA VAL A 94 -5.23 14.49 -15.17
C VAL A 94 -4.92 12.98 -15.17
N TYR A 95 -5.91 12.13 -15.47
CA TYR A 95 -5.75 10.67 -15.52
C TYR A 95 -5.37 10.14 -16.90
N GLU A 96 -5.18 10.98 -17.91
CA GLU A 96 -4.79 10.50 -19.25
C GLU A 96 -3.39 9.88 -19.25
N ASP A 97 -2.43 10.58 -18.61
CA ASP A 97 -1.01 10.20 -18.51
C ASP A 97 -0.57 9.98 -17.05
N TYR A 98 -1.52 9.75 -16.14
CA TYR A 98 -1.22 9.52 -14.73
C TYR A 98 -0.47 8.20 -14.53
N VAL A 99 0.72 8.28 -13.93
CA VAL A 99 1.48 7.12 -13.48
C VAL A 99 1.26 6.95 -11.98
N PRO A 100 0.45 5.98 -11.53
CA PRO A 100 0.27 5.74 -10.11
C PRO A 100 1.53 5.14 -9.49
N ASP A 101 1.72 5.38 -8.19
CA ASP A 101 2.63 4.59 -7.36
C ASP A 101 2.29 3.10 -7.43
N ALA A 102 3.23 2.25 -7.01
CA ALA A 102 3.02 0.81 -6.95
C ALA A 102 1.74 0.46 -6.17
N LYS A 103 0.86 -0.31 -6.80
CA LYS A 103 -0.42 -0.79 -6.27
C LYS A 103 -0.35 -2.27 -5.92
N PRO A 104 -1.29 -2.80 -5.10
CA PRO A 104 -1.32 -4.21 -4.74
C PRO A 104 -1.25 -5.16 -5.95
N TRP A 105 -1.89 -4.81 -7.07
CA TRP A 105 -1.90 -5.60 -8.31
C TRP A 105 -0.66 -5.42 -9.21
N THR A 106 0.29 -4.58 -8.80
CA THR A 106 1.54 -4.35 -9.56
C THR A 106 2.76 -5.00 -8.91
N VAL A 107 2.59 -5.65 -7.76
CA VAL A 107 3.67 -6.27 -6.98
C VAL A 107 3.35 -7.73 -6.65
N ASP A 108 4.40 -8.51 -6.38
CA ASP A 108 4.26 -9.93 -6.07
C ASP A 108 3.72 -10.18 -4.65
N ALA A 109 3.41 -11.45 -4.34
CA ALA A 109 2.89 -11.85 -3.03
C ALA A 109 3.90 -11.63 -1.90
N ASP A 110 5.21 -11.75 -2.18
CA ASP A 110 6.28 -11.52 -1.20
C ASP A 110 6.34 -10.04 -0.78
N THR A 111 6.20 -9.13 -1.73
CA THR A 111 6.14 -7.68 -1.50
C THR A 111 4.89 -7.31 -0.74
N ARG A 112 3.72 -7.87 -1.11
CA ARG A 112 2.47 -7.63 -0.36
C ARG A 112 2.54 -8.13 1.09
N ALA A 113 3.12 -9.31 1.31
CA ALA A 113 3.31 -9.84 2.64
C ALA A 113 4.24 -8.98 3.50
N LEU A 114 5.32 -8.45 2.92
CA LEU A 114 6.18 -7.48 3.61
C LEU A 114 5.44 -6.15 3.84
N ALA A 115 4.57 -5.73 2.92
CA ALA A 115 3.75 -4.53 3.07
C ALA A 115 2.78 -4.66 4.25
N ASP A 116 2.26 -5.85 4.55
CA ASP A 116 1.45 -6.08 5.76
C ASP A 116 2.26 -5.86 7.04
N VAL A 117 3.51 -6.35 7.07
CA VAL A 117 4.44 -6.06 8.18
C VAL A 117 4.66 -4.55 8.29
N CYS A 118 4.99 -3.87 7.20
CA CYS A 118 5.18 -2.42 7.16
C CYS A 118 3.95 -1.65 7.65
N LEU A 119 2.74 -2.11 7.29
CA LEU A 119 1.49 -1.52 7.73
C LEU A 119 1.29 -1.70 9.24
N LEU A 120 1.60 -2.88 9.78
CA LEU A 120 1.56 -3.13 11.22
C LEU A 120 2.52 -2.20 11.96
N LEU A 121 3.74 -2.01 11.44
CA LEU A 121 4.71 -1.10 12.05
C LEU A 121 4.20 0.35 12.10
N PHE A 122 3.59 0.84 11.02
CA PHE A 122 3.01 2.19 10.98
C PHE A 122 1.85 2.39 11.96
N ASN A 123 1.13 1.33 12.32
CA ASN A 123 0.00 1.40 13.24
C ASN A 123 0.37 1.06 14.69
N SER A 124 1.62 0.67 14.93
CA SER A 124 2.11 0.42 16.29
C SER A 124 2.16 1.72 17.09
N ASN A 125 1.97 1.59 18.41
CA ASN A 125 2.03 2.71 19.33
C ASN A 125 3.47 3.12 19.70
N GLU A 126 4.47 2.60 19.00
CA GLU A 126 5.87 2.82 19.34
C GLU A 126 6.33 4.26 19.04
N PHE A 127 5.54 5.02 18.28
CA PHE A 127 5.78 6.44 18.03
C PHE A 127 5.28 7.38 19.15
N MET A 128 4.47 6.91 20.12
CA MET A 128 3.95 7.79 21.19
C MET A 128 4.91 7.97 22.37
N PHE A 129 5.92 7.12 22.53
CA PHE A 129 6.82 7.17 23.68
C PHE A 129 8.21 7.67 23.26
N VAL A 130 8.30 8.97 22.99
CA VAL A 130 9.60 9.67 23.03
C VAL A 130 9.89 9.94 24.51
N TYR A 131 10.84 9.22 25.09
CA TYR A 131 11.33 9.44 26.45
C TYR A 131 12.50 10.43 26.45
#